data_AF-A0A1E5T2T1-F1
#
_entry.id   AF-A0A1E5T2T1-F1
#
_cell.length_a   1.000
_cell.length_b   1.000
_cell.length_c   1.000
_cell.angle_alpha   90.00
_cell.angle_beta   90.00
_cell.angle_gamma   90.00
#
_symmetry.space_group_name_H-M   'P 1'
#
loop_
_entity.id
_entity.type
_entity.pdbx_description
1 polymer ?
#
loop_
_entity_poly.entity_id
_entity_poly.type
_entity_poly.pdbx_seq_one_letter_code
_entity_poly.pdbx_strand_id
1 'polypeptide(L)'
;MRIGIVLTLLVAFTFTSFAQKKGQKAAVRDSVAFFYASIELNNGLSVVTPIDSIKTSANEMAKSLFQVNSANRLRILKFAQTTLKDRTLRIKNDQVVIVLSSKPTLKALQGDLDRFLNVNKGSVYNLDKYKFIKPTDSGEESPFGKVTVH
;
A
#
# COMPACT_ATOMS: atom_id res chain seq x y z
N MET A 1 32.52 -41.39 -53.13
CA MET A 1 31.21 -41.40 -52.45
C MET A 1 31.40 -41.71 -50.98
N ARG A 2 30.59 -41.12 -50.08
CA ARG A 2 30.59 -41.19 -48.60
C ARG A 2 31.11 -39.95 -47.85
N ILE A 3 30.95 -38.75 -48.44
CA ILE A 3 30.80 -37.48 -47.69
C ILE A 3 29.29 -37.24 -47.57
N GLY A 4 28.61 -38.03 -46.73
CA GLY A 4 27.14 -38.00 -46.67
C GLY A 4 26.53 -38.27 -45.30
N ILE A 5 27.36 -38.53 -44.28
CA ILE A 5 26.88 -38.93 -42.94
C ILE A 5 27.19 -37.87 -41.88
N VAL A 6 28.11 -36.93 -42.16
CA VAL A 6 28.47 -35.88 -41.19
C VAL A 6 27.49 -34.71 -41.20
N LEU A 7 26.73 -34.51 -42.29
CA LEU A 7 25.80 -33.37 -42.40
C LEU A 7 24.47 -33.58 -41.66
N THR A 8 24.04 -34.82 -41.43
CA THR A 8 22.75 -35.11 -40.77
C THR A 8 22.81 -35.00 -39.25
N LEU A 9 23.99 -35.15 -38.63
CA LEU A 9 24.13 -34.99 -37.18
C LEU A 9 24.16 -33.52 -36.72
N LEU A 10 24.56 -32.58 -37.59
CA LEU A 10 24.67 -31.16 -37.22
C LEU A 10 23.30 -30.43 -37.18
N VAL A 11 22.29 -30.97 -37.87
CA VAL A 11 20.94 -30.38 -37.94
C VAL A 11 20.06 -30.80 -36.75
N ALA A 12 20.42 -31.88 -36.04
CA ALA A 12 19.67 -32.34 -34.87
C ALA A 12 20.01 -31.55 -33.58
N PHE A 13 21.17 -30.86 -33.53
CA PHE A 13 21.58 -30.11 -32.35
C PHE A 13 21.10 -28.65 -32.30
N THR A 14 20.51 -28.12 -33.37
CA THR A 14 20.04 -26.71 -33.39
C THR A 14 18.63 -26.52 -32.85
N PHE A 15 17.86 -27.60 -32.61
CA PHE A 15 16.45 -27.49 -32.17
C PHE A 15 16.23 -27.60 -30.65
N THR A 16 17.25 -27.94 -29.86
CA THR A 16 17.08 -28.06 -28.39
C THR A 16 17.20 -26.75 -27.63
N SER A 17 17.61 -25.64 -28.27
CA SER A 17 17.90 -24.39 -27.56
C SER A 17 16.74 -23.39 -27.46
N PHE A 18 15.53 -23.70 -27.94
CA PHE A 18 14.38 -22.76 -27.93
C PHE A 18 13.18 -23.17 -27.07
N ALA A 19 13.25 -24.30 -26.35
CA ALA A 19 12.10 -24.82 -25.59
C ALA A 19 12.05 -24.43 -24.10
N GLN A 20 13.00 -23.64 -23.57
CA GLN A 20 13.09 -23.36 -22.12
C GLN A 20 12.78 -21.90 -21.69
N LYS A 21 12.13 -21.09 -22.53
CA LYS A 21 11.67 -19.73 -22.16
C LYS A 21 10.15 -19.54 -22.17
N LYS A 22 9.37 -20.59 -21.93
CA LYS A 22 7.94 -20.49 -21.63
C LYS A 22 7.67 -21.14 -20.27
N GLY A 23 7.64 -20.35 -19.20
CA GLY A 23 7.10 -20.84 -17.93
C GLY A 23 7.69 -20.27 -16.65
N GLN A 24 8.80 -19.53 -16.67
CA GLN A 24 9.18 -18.75 -15.49
C GLN A 24 8.25 -17.54 -15.39
N LYS A 25 7.09 -17.72 -14.76
CA LYS A 25 6.39 -16.61 -14.10
C LYS A 25 7.45 -15.98 -13.20
N ALA A 26 7.86 -14.75 -13.52
CA ALA A 26 8.74 -13.98 -12.65
C ALA A 26 8.12 -14.04 -11.25
N ALA A 27 8.85 -14.56 -10.27
CA ALA A 27 8.40 -14.57 -8.90
C ALA A 27 8.03 -13.12 -8.56
N VAL A 28 6.74 -12.86 -8.36
CA VAL A 28 6.23 -11.54 -8.02
C VAL A 28 6.84 -11.22 -6.66
N ARG A 29 7.91 -10.43 -6.67
CA ARG A 29 8.56 -10.02 -5.43
C ARG A 29 7.60 -9.10 -4.72
N ASP A 30 7.14 -9.54 -3.56
CA ASP A 30 6.38 -8.69 -2.68
C ASP A 30 7.20 -7.42 -2.37
N SER A 31 6.54 -6.28 -2.53
CA SER A 31 7.07 -4.97 -2.18
C SER A 31 6.43 -4.51 -0.88
N VAL A 32 7.21 -3.83 -0.03
CA VAL A 32 6.71 -3.24 1.21
C VAL A 32 6.63 -1.74 1.04
N ALA A 33 5.48 -1.16 1.35
CA ALA A 33 5.32 0.28 1.50
C ALA A 33 5.02 0.61 2.96
N PHE A 34 5.74 1.60 3.48
CA PHE A 34 5.43 2.21 4.76
C PHE A 34 4.55 3.43 4.51
N PHE A 35 3.58 3.67 5.39
CA PHE A 35 2.69 4.83 5.30
C PHE A 35 2.22 5.33 6.65
N TYR A 36 1.82 6.60 6.71
CA TYR A 36 1.03 7.20 7.78
C TYR A 36 -0.07 8.07 7.15
N ALA A 37 -1.06 8.48 7.93
CA ALA A 37 -2.07 9.44 7.51
C ALA A 37 -1.94 10.73 8.31
N SER A 38 -2.03 11.86 7.61
CA SER A 38 -2.25 13.18 8.22
C SER A 38 -3.50 13.83 7.66
N ILE A 39 -4.34 14.38 8.54
CA ILE A 39 -5.60 15.05 8.22
C ILE A 39 -5.64 16.40 8.93
N GLU A 40 -5.85 17.48 8.17
CA GLU A 40 -6.14 18.79 8.76
C GLU A 40 -7.64 18.92 9.08
N LEU A 41 -7.95 19.32 10.31
CA LEU A 41 -9.31 19.55 10.78
C LEU A 41 -9.73 21.01 10.59
N ASN A 42 -11.04 21.25 10.61
CA ASN A 42 -11.65 22.58 10.43
C ASN A 42 -11.23 23.62 11.49
N ASN A 43 -10.68 23.19 12.63
CA ASN A 43 -10.14 24.06 13.68
C ASN A 43 -8.64 24.36 13.52
N GLY A 44 -8.00 23.91 12.43
CA GLY A 44 -6.57 24.08 12.19
C GLY A 44 -5.67 23.02 12.85
N LEU A 45 -6.24 22.06 13.58
CA LEU A 45 -5.49 20.95 14.16
C LEU A 45 -5.21 19.88 13.09
N SER A 46 -3.95 19.50 12.94
CA SER A 46 -3.52 18.36 12.12
C SER A 46 -3.50 17.09 12.96
N VAL A 47 -4.26 16.09 12.55
CA VAL A 47 -4.29 14.78 13.21
C VAL A 47 -3.41 13.81 12.43
N VAL A 48 -2.52 13.13 13.12
CA VAL A 48 -1.51 12.24 12.52
C VAL A 48 -1.62 10.85 13.11
N THR A 49 -1.56 9.81 12.28
CA THR A 49 -1.53 8.41 12.74
C THR A 49 -0.09 7.89 12.90
N PRO A 50 0.11 6.78 13.63
CA PRO A 50 1.35 6.02 13.57
C PRO A 50 1.68 5.57 12.15
N ILE A 51 2.96 5.27 11.93
CA ILE A 51 3.42 4.58 10.73
C ILE A 51 2.93 3.12 10.78
N ASP A 52 2.39 2.64 9.67
CA ASP A 52 2.08 1.23 9.41
C ASP A 52 2.73 0.82 8.07
N SER A 53 2.59 -0.44 7.70
CA SER A 53 3.09 -0.98 6.44
C SER A 53 2.10 -1.92 5.79
N ILE A 54 2.21 -2.00 4.46
CA ILE A 54 1.52 -2.96 3.62
C ILE A 54 2.53 -3.67 2.74
N LYS A 55 2.37 -4.98 2.64
CA LYS A 55 3.17 -5.85 1.79
C LYS A 55 2.26 -6.32 0.66
N THR A 56 2.62 -6.04 -0.59
CA THR A 56 1.85 -6.47 -1.77
C THR A 56 2.74 -6.43 -3.00
N SER A 57 2.27 -6.94 -4.14
CA SER A 57 3.01 -6.82 -5.40
C SER A 57 3.20 -5.36 -5.81
N ALA A 58 4.32 -5.05 -6.47
CA ALA A 58 4.59 -3.69 -6.96
C ALA A 58 3.46 -3.14 -7.84
N ASN A 59 2.81 -4.02 -8.62
CA ASN A 59 1.72 -3.65 -9.53
C ASN A 59 0.41 -3.32 -8.80
N GLU A 60 0.15 -3.96 -7.66
CA GLU A 60 -1.06 -3.70 -6.86
C GLU A 60 -0.86 -2.62 -5.80
N MET A 61 0.38 -2.16 -5.57
CA MET A 61 0.73 -1.22 -4.49
C MET A 61 -0.15 0.04 -4.49
N ALA A 62 -0.32 0.69 -5.64
CA ALA A 62 -1.14 1.89 -5.74
C ALA A 62 -2.60 1.63 -5.37
N LYS A 63 -3.15 0.51 -5.84
CA LYS A 63 -4.53 0.08 -5.55
C LYS A 63 -4.70 -0.27 -4.07
N SER A 64 -3.75 -1.01 -3.48
CA SER A 64 -3.78 -1.36 -2.06
C SER A 64 -3.72 -0.13 -1.17
N LEU A 65 -2.85 0.84 -1.49
CA LEU A 65 -2.77 2.12 -0.78
C LEU A 65 -4.06 2.94 -0.92
N PHE A 66 -4.68 2.94 -2.11
CA PHE A 66 -5.99 3.57 -2.31
C PHE A 66 -7.10 2.91 -1.47
N GLN A 67 -7.10 1.58 -1.36
CA GLN A 67 -8.04 0.84 -0.52
C GLN A 67 -7.83 1.15 0.97
N VAL A 68 -6.57 1.20 1.43
CA VAL A 68 -6.22 1.64 2.78
C VAL A 68 -6.77 3.04 3.03
N ASN A 69 -6.52 3.98 2.13
CA ASN A 69 -7.01 5.35 2.28
C ASN A 69 -8.55 5.39 2.41
N SER A 70 -9.25 4.73 1.47
CA SER A 70 -10.72 4.72 1.41
C SER A 70 -11.35 4.09 2.65
N ALA A 71 -10.81 2.97 3.14
CA ALA A 71 -11.33 2.29 4.32
C ALA A 71 -11.11 3.06 5.62
N ASN A 72 -10.05 3.87 5.71
CA ASN A 72 -9.64 4.51 6.95
C ASN A 72 -10.04 5.97 7.07
N ARG A 73 -10.34 6.63 5.96
CA ARG A 73 -10.71 8.04 5.89
C ARG A 73 -11.62 8.55 6.99
N LEU A 74 -12.85 8.06 6.99
CA LEU A 74 -13.86 8.49 7.96
C LEU A 74 -13.58 7.93 9.35
N ARG A 75 -12.86 6.80 9.44
CA ARG A 75 -12.48 6.18 10.72
C ARG A 75 -11.46 7.02 11.47
N ILE A 76 -10.49 7.61 10.78
CA ILE A 76 -9.52 8.53 11.38
C ILE A 76 -10.24 9.74 11.96
N LEU A 77 -11.16 10.37 11.22
CA LEU A 77 -11.97 11.48 11.73
C LEU A 77 -12.78 11.08 12.96
N LYS A 78 -13.53 9.97 12.89
CA LYS A 78 -14.35 9.47 14.00
C LYS A 78 -13.51 9.16 15.24
N PHE A 79 -12.32 8.59 15.03
CA PHE A 79 -11.38 8.31 16.10
C PHE A 79 -10.89 9.61 16.73
N ALA A 80 -10.50 10.60 15.93
CA ALA A 80 -10.11 11.93 16.40
C ALA A 80 -11.23 12.63 17.20
N GLN A 81 -12.47 12.62 16.69
CA GLN A 81 -13.64 13.16 17.39
C GLN A 81 -13.84 12.52 18.77
N THR A 82 -13.64 11.20 18.85
CA THR A 82 -13.78 10.45 20.09
C THR A 82 -12.65 10.77 21.07
N THR A 83 -11.41 10.80 20.59
CA THR A 83 -10.23 11.04 21.42
C THR A 83 -10.17 12.47 21.94
N LEU A 84 -10.52 13.45 21.09
CA LEU A 84 -10.55 14.88 21.44
C LEU A 84 -11.85 15.30 22.13
N LYS A 85 -12.82 14.39 22.25
CA LYS A 85 -14.17 14.65 22.81
C LYS A 85 -14.91 15.80 22.11
N ASP A 86 -14.66 15.98 20.81
CA ASP A 86 -15.27 17.02 20.00
C ASP A 86 -15.92 16.41 18.76
N ARG A 87 -17.25 16.40 18.74
CA ARG A 87 -18.07 15.87 17.63
C ARG A 87 -18.23 16.86 16.48
N THR A 88 -17.85 18.12 16.67
CA THR A 88 -17.98 19.18 15.66
C THR A 88 -16.81 19.18 14.68
N LEU A 89 -15.74 18.45 14.99
CA LEU A 89 -14.57 18.31 14.11
C LEU A 89 -14.98 17.74 12.77
N ARG A 90 -14.49 18.38 11.70
CA ARG A 90 -14.66 17.96 10.31
C ARG A 90 -13.31 18.02 9.62
N ILE A 91 -13.14 17.22 8.58
CA ILE A 91 -11.98 17.32 7.70
C ILE A 91 -12.06 18.69 7.01
N LYS A 92 -11.01 19.51 7.10
CA LYS A 92 -10.98 20.87 6.54
C LYS A 92 -11.19 20.86 5.03
N ASN A 93 -10.61 19.88 4.34
CA ASN A 93 -10.81 19.68 2.92
C ASN A 93 -11.07 18.20 2.62
N ASP A 94 -12.33 17.90 2.35
CA ASP A 94 -12.82 16.56 2.08
C ASP A 94 -12.50 16.06 0.66
N GLN A 95 -11.92 16.89 -0.19
CA GLN A 95 -11.42 16.46 -1.49
C GLN A 95 -9.91 16.24 -1.48
N VAL A 96 -9.19 16.74 -0.46
CA VAL A 96 -7.71 16.88 -0.54
C VAL A 96 -6.91 16.22 0.57
N VAL A 97 -7.43 15.96 1.78
CA VAL A 97 -6.50 15.62 2.88
C VAL A 97 -6.83 14.32 3.60
N ILE A 98 -6.41 13.23 2.98
CA ILE A 98 -5.68 12.17 3.69
C ILE A 98 -4.37 12.02 2.95
N VAL A 99 -3.31 12.57 3.53
CA VAL A 99 -1.99 12.37 2.95
C VAL A 99 -1.51 11.01 3.42
N LEU A 100 -1.72 10.01 2.59
CA LEU A 100 -1.09 8.71 2.73
C LEU A 100 0.29 8.79 2.08
N SER A 101 1.33 9.15 2.86
CA SER A 101 2.70 9.23 2.34
C SER A 101 3.28 7.82 2.22
N SER A 102 3.36 7.26 1.01
CA SER A 102 3.96 5.94 0.78
C SER A 102 5.45 6.08 0.45
N LYS A 103 6.32 5.41 1.22
CA LYS A 103 7.78 5.42 1.01
C LYS A 103 8.36 3.99 0.99
N PRO A 104 9.45 3.77 0.25
CA PRO A 104 10.09 2.45 0.14
C PRO A 104 10.86 2.02 1.39
N THR A 105 11.24 2.96 2.28
CA THR A 105 11.96 2.64 3.53
C THR A 105 11.32 3.33 4.72
N LEU A 106 11.35 2.65 5.88
CA LEU A 106 10.86 3.20 7.13
C LEU A 106 11.61 4.49 7.52
N LYS A 107 12.93 4.52 7.35
CA LYS A 107 13.76 5.70 7.66
C LYS A 107 13.35 6.92 6.83
N ALA A 108 13.05 6.73 5.54
CA ALA A 108 12.59 7.83 4.69
C ALA A 108 11.22 8.35 5.15
N LEU A 109 10.31 7.46 5.57
CA LEU A 109 9.01 7.88 6.09
C LEU A 109 9.09 8.54 7.47
N GLN A 110 9.96 8.05 8.35
CA GLN A 110 10.23 8.69 9.64
C GLN A 110 10.75 10.11 9.44
N GLY A 111 11.72 10.31 8.54
CA GLY A 111 12.21 11.66 8.24
C GLY A 111 11.15 12.59 7.64
N ASP A 112 10.22 12.06 6.85
CA ASP A 112 9.07 12.80 6.31
C ASP A 112 8.09 13.20 7.42
N LEU A 113 7.76 12.26 8.30
CA LEU A 113 6.92 12.49 9.48
C LEU A 113 7.56 13.50 10.44
N ASP A 114 8.84 13.35 10.77
CA ASP A 114 9.56 14.28 11.66
C ASP A 114 9.56 15.70 11.08
N ARG A 115 9.75 15.83 9.76
CA ARG A 115 9.64 17.12 9.07
C ARG A 115 8.22 17.69 9.18
N PHE A 116 7.20 16.87 8.94
CA PHE A 116 5.81 17.29 9.08
C PHE A 116 5.50 17.78 10.50
N LEU A 117 5.92 17.03 11.51
CA LEU A 117 5.74 17.37 12.92
C LEU A 117 6.46 18.66 13.30
N ASN A 118 7.67 18.88 12.76
CA ASN A 118 8.43 20.09 13.01
C ASN A 118 7.81 21.33 12.35
N VAL A 119 7.31 21.21 11.12
CA VAL A 119 6.63 22.30 10.40
C VAL A 119 5.31 22.68 11.07
N ASN A 120 4.56 21.70 11.57
CA ASN A 120 3.24 21.91 12.17
C ASN A 120 3.27 21.93 13.71
N LYS A 121 4.43 22.26 14.29
CA LYS A 121 4.64 22.22 15.74
C LYS A 121 3.58 23.05 16.48
N GLY A 122 2.95 22.45 17.48
CA GLY A 122 1.88 23.11 18.28
C GLY A 122 0.47 22.97 17.70
N SER A 123 0.33 22.46 16.48
CA SER A 123 -0.95 22.23 15.81
C SER A 123 -1.09 20.78 15.35
N VAL A 124 -0.42 19.84 16.01
CA VAL A 124 -0.52 18.40 15.71
C VAL A 124 -1.06 17.62 16.90
N TYR A 125 -1.97 16.69 16.62
CA TYR A 125 -2.44 15.67 17.56
C TYR A 125 -2.14 14.26 17.01
N ASN A 126 -1.42 13.46 17.79
CA ASN A 126 -1.07 12.09 17.40
C ASN A 126 -2.15 11.10 17.85
N LEU A 127 -2.66 10.30 16.91
CA LEU A 127 -3.57 9.19 17.18
C LEU A 127 -2.79 7.90 17.46
N ASP A 128 -1.97 7.88 18.50
CA ASP A 128 -1.00 6.80 18.76
C ASP A 128 -1.61 5.38 18.80
N LYS A 129 -2.91 5.29 19.12
CA LYS A 129 -3.66 4.03 19.25
C LYS A 129 -4.44 3.65 17.98
N TYR A 130 -4.40 4.46 16.93
CA TYR A 130 -5.13 4.19 15.69
C TYR A 130 -4.57 2.95 14.98
N LYS A 131 -5.46 2.12 14.42
CA LYS A 131 -5.12 0.90 13.67
C LYS A 131 -5.77 0.93 12.29
N PHE A 132 -4.95 0.82 11.26
CA PHE A 132 -5.41 0.80 9.87
C PHE A 132 -6.13 -0.51 9.55
N ILE A 133 -7.25 -0.40 8.84
CA ILE A 133 -7.79 -1.52 8.06
C ILE A 133 -6.99 -1.59 6.78
N LYS A 134 -6.39 -2.75 6.50
CA LYS A 134 -5.64 -3.03 5.28
C LYS A 134 -6.45 -4.01 4.44
N PRO A 135 -6.35 -3.97 3.10
CA PRO A 135 -6.90 -5.03 2.28
C PRO A 135 -6.23 -6.34 2.72
N THR A 136 -7.03 -7.35 3.06
CA THR A 136 -6.54 -8.70 3.26
C THR A 136 -5.96 -9.18 1.93
N ASP A 137 -4.74 -9.73 1.95
CA ASP A 137 -4.23 -10.45 0.80
C ASP A 137 -5.30 -11.48 0.42
N SER A 138 -5.68 -11.48 -0.86
CA SER A 138 -6.69 -12.38 -1.43
C SER A 138 -6.30 -13.83 -1.12
N GLY A 139 -6.87 -14.37 -0.05
CA GLY A 139 -6.49 -15.64 0.55
C GLY A 139 -7.19 -15.92 1.88
N GLU A 140 -7.63 -14.89 2.60
CA GLU A 140 -8.53 -15.05 3.74
C GLU A 140 -9.82 -14.26 3.51
N GLU A 141 -10.92 -15.01 3.46
CA GLU A 141 -12.28 -14.49 3.44
C GLU A 141 -12.42 -13.44 4.55
N SER A 142 -12.78 -12.22 4.13
CA SER A 142 -13.20 -11.17 5.04
C SER A 142 -14.39 -11.70 5.88
N PRO A 143 -14.46 -11.44 7.20
CA PRO A 143 -15.61 -11.84 8.02
C PRO A 143 -16.91 -11.11 7.67
N PHE A 144 -16.88 -10.22 6.66
CA PHE A 144 -18.06 -9.70 6.02
C PHE A 144 -18.60 -10.74 5.04
N GLY A 145 -19.25 -11.75 5.62
CA GLY A 145 -20.08 -12.69 4.89
C GLY A 145 -21.00 -11.95 3.92
N LYS A 146 -21.09 -12.51 2.72
CA LYS A 146 -21.99 -12.12 1.62
C LYS A 146 -23.28 -11.51 2.15
N VAL A 147 -23.44 -10.19 1.99
CA VAL A 147 -24.78 -9.60 2.01
C VAL A 147 -25.37 -9.86 0.64
N THR A 148 -26.05 -11.00 0.52
CA THR A 148 -26.93 -11.28 -0.61
C THR A 148 -28.19 -10.43 -0.42
N VAL A 149 -28.41 -9.47 -1.31
CA VAL A 149 -29.69 -8.77 -1.41
C VAL A 149 -30.63 -9.69 -2.19
N HIS A 150 -31.72 -10.12 -1.55
CA HIS A 150 -32.86 -10.76 -2.22
C HIS A 150 -33.79 -9.70 -2.81
#